data_AF-A0A258BSI5-F1
#
_entry.id   AF-A0A258BSI5-F1
#
_cell.length_a   1.000
_cell.length_b   1.000
_cell.length_c   1.000
_cell.angle_alpha   90.00
_cell.angle_beta   90.00
_cell.angle_gamma   90.00
#
_symmetry.space_group_name_H-M   'P 1'
#
loop_
_entity.id
_entity.type
_entity.pdbx_description
1 polymer ?
#
loop_
_entity_poly.entity_id
_entity_poly.type
_entity_poly.pdbx_seq_one_letter_code
_entity_poly.pdbx_strand_id
1 'polypeptide(L)'
;TGERIDGRKLDQVRPIVAEAGFLPRTHGSSLFTRGETQAICVATLGTSDDEQYIDSLDGTRKENFLLHYNFPPYSVGETGRMGGAGRREIGHGKLAWRALKAVLPDHAEFPYTIRLVSEITESNGSSSMATVCGCSLAMMDAGVPVKRPVSGIAMGLILEGEDFAVLSDILGDEDHLGDMDFKVAGTEVGVTSLQMDIKVAGITKEIMKKALEQANGGRMHILGEMAKALTESRGELSENAPQMEIIKVPTDKIRDVIGSGGKVIRGIVDESGAKVNIDDDGTVQISALDKESINKALKMIREIVAEPEIGEIYQGTVVGLKDFGAFVNFFGPKDGLVHVSQMANERVNHPKDVVKEGDKIWVKLLGFDDRGKVRLSMKVVDQETGKEIAQDDKGGEEE
;
A
#
# COMPACT_ATOMS: atom_id res chain seq x y z
N THR A 1 18.37 -40.13 26.28
CA THR A 1 19.05 -39.26 27.27
C THR A 1 18.33 -37.93 27.48
N GLY A 2 17.60 -37.39 26.49
CA GLY A 2 16.88 -36.11 26.63
C GLY A 2 17.78 -34.87 26.54
N GLU A 3 19.07 -35.11 26.28
CA GLU A 3 20.10 -34.10 26.06
C GLU A 3 20.45 -34.05 24.57
N ARG A 4 20.51 -32.83 24.04
CA ARG A 4 20.84 -32.55 22.64
C ARG A 4 22.34 -32.30 22.47
N ILE A 5 22.80 -32.22 21.23
CA ILE A 5 24.23 -32.04 20.91
C ILE A 5 24.85 -30.77 21.52
N ASP A 6 24.03 -29.75 21.75
CA ASP A 6 24.42 -28.48 22.36
C ASP A 6 24.05 -28.38 23.87
N GLY A 7 23.65 -29.50 24.48
CA GLY A 7 23.29 -29.59 25.89
C GLY A 7 21.89 -29.06 26.24
N ARG A 8 21.10 -28.60 25.28
CA ARG A 8 19.71 -28.15 25.52
C ARG A 8 18.77 -29.31 25.82
N LYS A 9 17.67 -28.97 26.52
CA LYS A 9 16.47 -29.82 26.59
C LYS A 9 15.74 -29.84 25.25
N LEU A 10 14.86 -30.83 25.08
CA LEU A 10 14.08 -31.03 23.86
C LEU A 10 13.15 -29.84 23.52
N ASP A 11 12.62 -29.14 24.52
CA ASP A 11 11.69 -28.01 24.40
C ASP A 11 12.36 -26.64 24.47
N GLN A 12 13.67 -26.59 24.69
CA GLN A 12 14.40 -25.36 24.90
C GLN A 12 14.80 -24.70 23.57
N VAL A 13 14.36 -23.47 23.37
CA VAL A 13 14.76 -22.59 22.25
C VAL A 13 16.14 -21.97 22.55
N ARG A 14 16.96 -21.74 21.51
CA ARG A 14 18.26 -21.06 21.66
C ARG A 14 18.08 -19.61 22.12
N PRO A 15 19.11 -18.97 22.71
CA PRO A 15 19.07 -17.55 23.05
C PRO A 15 18.68 -16.68 21.85
N ILE A 16 17.83 -15.69 22.07
CA ILE A 16 17.36 -14.77 21.02
C ILE A 16 17.78 -13.35 21.37
N VAL A 17 18.27 -12.63 20.36
CA VAL A 17 18.48 -11.19 20.38
C VAL A 17 17.76 -10.62 19.17
N ALA A 18 16.86 -9.67 19.42
CA ALA A 18 16.10 -8.99 18.39
C ALA A 18 16.31 -7.49 18.52
N GLU A 19 16.55 -6.84 17.39
CA GLU A 19 16.70 -5.39 17.28
C GLU A 19 15.86 -4.88 16.10
N ALA A 20 15.23 -3.72 16.25
CA ALA A 20 14.48 -3.04 15.20
C ALA A 20 15.09 -1.66 14.93
N GLY A 21 15.08 -1.20 13.68
CA GLY A 21 15.61 0.11 13.30
C GLY A 21 17.12 0.23 13.36
N PHE A 22 17.87 -0.86 13.13
CA PHE A 22 19.33 -0.85 13.27
C PHE A 22 20.07 -0.18 12.09
N LEU A 23 19.45 -0.11 10.90
CA LEU A 23 19.99 0.59 9.74
C LEU A 23 19.38 2.00 9.62
N PRO A 24 20.20 3.05 9.43
CA PRO A 24 19.74 4.43 9.61
C PRO A 24 18.86 4.98 8.48
N ARG A 25 18.92 4.40 7.27
CA ARG A 25 18.26 4.97 6.07
C ARG A 25 17.17 4.10 5.46
N THR A 26 17.09 2.84 5.87
CA THR A 26 16.06 1.93 5.39
C THR A 26 14.68 2.38 5.88
N HIS A 27 13.60 2.05 5.15
CA HIS A 27 12.26 2.40 5.62
C HIS A 27 11.93 1.65 6.91
N GLY A 28 12.31 0.37 7.00
CA GLY A 28 12.43 -0.34 8.27
C GLY A 28 13.50 -1.41 8.20
N SER A 29 14.07 -1.76 9.34
CA SER A 29 15.09 -2.80 9.44
C SER A 29 14.99 -3.58 10.74
N SER A 30 15.55 -4.77 10.75
CA SER A 30 15.74 -5.55 11.96
C SER A 30 16.96 -6.45 11.87
N LEU A 31 17.53 -6.76 13.02
CA LEU A 31 18.53 -7.80 13.20
C LEU A 31 17.92 -8.84 14.14
N PHE A 32 17.64 -10.04 13.61
CA PHE A 32 17.11 -11.13 14.41
C PHE A 32 18.16 -12.25 14.49
N THR A 33 18.62 -12.53 15.69
CA THR A 33 19.60 -13.58 15.99
C THR A 33 18.99 -14.60 16.93
N ARG A 34 19.07 -15.89 16.60
CA ARG A 34 18.66 -17.01 17.44
C ARG A 34 19.75 -18.08 17.45
N GLY A 35 20.49 -18.19 18.55
CA GLY A 35 21.74 -18.93 18.59
C GLY A 35 22.67 -18.46 17.47
N GLU A 36 23.16 -19.38 16.65
CA GLU A 36 24.02 -19.12 15.49
C GLU A 36 23.21 -19.03 14.18
N THR A 37 21.99 -18.48 14.25
CA THR A 37 21.17 -18.19 13.07
C THR A 37 20.77 -16.73 13.11
N GLN A 38 21.26 -15.96 12.16
CA GLN A 38 21.09 -14.52 12.12
C GLN A 38 20.57 -14.08 10.75
N ALA A 39 19.58 -13.19 10.79
CA ALA A 39 19.01 -12.55 9.61
C ALA A 39 18.99 -11.03 9.81
N ILE A 40 19.57 -10.33 8.83
CA ILE A 40 19.32 -8.90 8.62
C ILE A 40 18.09 -8.80 7.72
N CYS A 41 17.02 -8.18 8.20
CA CYS A 41 15.81 -7.99 7.42
C CYS A 41 15.58 -6.51 7.17
N VAL A 42 15.25 -6.16 5.93
CA VAL A 42 14.99 -4.78 5.51
C VAL A 42 13.64 -4.71 4.81
N ALA A 43 12.82 -3.76 5.26
CA ALA A 43 11.57 -3.39 4.61
C ALA A 43 11.76 -2.11 3.79
N THR A 44 11.27 -2.15 2.56
CA THR A 44 11.23 -1.03 1.62
C THR A 44 9.80 -0.86 1.12
N LEU A 45 9.27 0.34 1.31
CA LEU A 45 7.96 0.77 0.81
C LEU A 45 8.12 1.45 -0.55
N GLY A 46 7.28 1.07 -1.50
CA GLY A 46 7.25 1.61 -2.85
C GLY A 46 5.83 1.93 -3.31
N THR A 47 5.75 2.44 -4.52
CA THR A 47 4.52 2.84 -5.20
C THR A 47 3.97 1.71 -6.07
N SER A 48 2.86 1.94 -6.77
CA SER A 48 2.31 0.97 -7.74
C SER A 48 3.26 0.68 -8.92
N ASP A 49 4.23 1.57 -9.21
CA ASP A 49 5.26 1.33 -10.23
C ASP A 49 6.25 0.23 -9.81
N ASP A 50 6.39 0.02 -8.51
CA ASP A 50 7.32 -0.95 -7.92
C ASP A 50 6.69 -2.34 -7.77
N GLU A 51 5.42 -2.50 -8.13
CA GLU A 51 4.74 -3.79 -8.17
C GLU A 51 5.36 -4.71 -9.22
N GLN A 52 5.46 -6.00 -8.88
CA GLN A 52 6.02 -6.98 -9.80
C GLN A 52 4.93 -7.57 -10.68
N TYR A 53 5.05 -7.38 -12.00
CA TYR A 53 4.27 -8.16 -12.96
C TYR A 53 4.70 -9.62 -12.92
N ILE A 54 3.75 -10.50 -12.62
CA ILE A 54 3.90 -11.95 -12.69
C ILE A 54 3.11 -12.42 -13.90
N ASP A 55 3.82 -12.71 -14.98
CA ASP A 55 3.25 -13.33 -16.16
C ASP A 55 3.26 -14.86 -15.99
N SER A 56 2.12 -15.40 -15.61
CA SER A 56 1.93 -16.81 -15.28
C SER A 56 0.83 -17.45 -16.12
N LEU A 57 0.77 -18.79 -16.11
CA LEU A 57 -0.19 -19.55 -16.91
C LEU A 57 -1.65 -19.25 -16.56
N ASP A 58 -1.94 -18.82 -15.33
CA ASP A 58 -3.25 -18.37 -14.86
C ASP A 58 -3.60 -16.93 -15.28
N GLY A 59 -2.68 -16.25 -15.95
CA GLY A 59 -2.82 -14.86 -16.38
C GLY A 59 -1.74 -13.97 -15.78
N THR A 60 -1.63 -12.77 -16.34
CA THR A 60 -0.74 -11.72 -15.84
C THR A 60 -1.39 -11.03 -14.65
N ARG A 61 -0.69 -10.96 -13.52
CA ARG A 61 -1.12 -10.23 -12.32
C ARG A 61 0.00 -9.35 -11.78
N LYS A 62 -0.32 -8.38 -10.94
CA LYS A 62 0.65 -7.60 -10.18
C LYS A 62 0.74 -8.12 -8.75
N GLU A 63 1.95 -8.29 -8.23
CA GLU A 63 2.20 -8.60 -6.82
C GLU A 63 2.83 -7.37 -6.14
N ASN A 64 2.19 -6.92 -5.08
CA ASN A 64 2.59 -5.77 -4.28
C ASN A 64 3.28 -6.15 -2.96
N PHE A 65 3.30 -7.44 -2.60
CA PHE A 65 4.06 -7.95 -1.48
C PHE A 65 5.19 -8.86 -1.96
N LEU A 66 6.42 -8.39 -1.81
CA LEU A 66 7.63 -9.04 -2.31
C LEU A 66 8.50 -9.47 -1.12
N LEU A 67 8.97 -10.71 -1.12
CA LEU A 67 9.96 -11.17 -0.14
C LEU A 67 11.09 -11.90 -0.87
N HIS A 68 12.27 -11.31 -0.81
CA HIS A 68 13.51 -11.89 -1.29
C HIS A 68 14.32 -12.42 -0.12
N TYR A 69 14.78 -13.65 -0.26
CA TYR A 69 15.59 -14.33 0.73
C TYR A 69 16.91 -14.68 0.08
N ASN A 70 18.01 -14.31 0.74
CA ASN A 70 19.36 -14.49 0.25
C ASN A 70 20.16 -15.29 1.28
N PHE A 71 20.90 -16.29 0.82
CA PHE A 71 21.71 -17.18 1.63
C PHE A 71 23.16 -17.17 1.14
N PRO A 72 23.94 -16.15 1.49
CA PRO A 72 25.31 -16.05 1.05
C PRO A 72 26.18 -17.17 1.66
N PRO A 73 27.20 -17.68 0.93
CA PRO A 73 28.03 -18.81 1.39
C PRO A 73 28.74 -18.56 2.73
N TYR A 74 29.11 -17.30 3.01
CA TYR A 74 29.78 -16.95 4.27
C TYR A 74 28.89 -17.21 5.50
N SER A 75 27.57 -17.29 5.34
CA SER A 75 26.63 -17.52 6.45
C SER A 75 26.80 -18.88 7.13
N VAL A 76 27.47 -19.81 6.45
CA VAL A 76 27.86 -21.14 6.96
C VAL A 76 29.39 -21.30 7.01
N GLY A 77 30.15 -20.22 6.85
CA GLY A 77 31.62 -20.25 6.83
C GLY A 77 32.23 -20.83 5.55
N GLU A 78 31.46 -20.94 4.47
CA GLU A 78 31.92 -21.49 3.20
C GLU A 78 32.22 -20.39 2.17
N THR A 79 32.99 -20.75 1.13
CA THR A 79 33.13 -19.94 -0.09
C THR A 79 32.25 -20.50 -1.18
N GLY A 80 31.62 -19.65 -1.98
CA GLY A 80 30.77 -20.12 -3.08
C GLY A 80 30.52 -19.04 -4.13
N ARG A 81 29.85 -19.44 -5.21
CA ARG A 81 29.49 -18.51 -6.28
C ARG A 81 28.35 -17.60 -5.81
N MET A 82 28.60 -16.29 -5.82
CA MET A 82 27.54 -15.30 -5.69
C MET A 82 26.84 -15.14 -7.04
N GLY A 83 25.51 -15.22 -7.05
CA GLY A 83 24.70 -15.15 -8.26
C GLY A 83 23.22 -14.93 -7.95
N GLY A 84 22.34 -15.27 -8.89
CA GLY A 84 20.90 -15.23 -8.65
C GLY A 84 20.44 -16.32 -7.66
N ALA A 85 19.28 -16.09 -7.05
CA ALA A 85 18.72 -16.99 -6.03
C ALA A 85 18.44 -18.40 -6.59
N GLY A 86 18.91 -19.41 -5.87
CA GLY A 86 18.65 -20.82 -6.14
C GLY A 86 17.25 -21.27 -5.71
N ARG A 87 16.90 -22.52 -6.00
CA ARG A 87 15.57 -23.09 -5.66
C ARG A 87 15.27 -23.05 -4.16
N ARG A 88 16.26 -23.35 -3.31
CA ARG A 88 16.08 -23.38 -1.84
C ARG A 88 15.84 -21.98 -1.29
N GLU A 89 16.57 -20.99 -1.78
CA GLU A 89 16.40 -19.59 -1.40
C GLU A 89 15.01 -19.07 -1.77
N ILE A 90 14.57 -19.33 -3.00
CA ILE A 90 13.21 -19.01 -3.46
C ILE A 90 12.15 -19.73 -2.61
N GLY A 91 12.37 -21.01 -2.30
CA GLY A 91 11.46 -21.81 -1.47
C GLY A 91 11.34 -21.29 -0.04
N HIS A 92 12.46 -20.97 0.62
CA HIS A 92 12.48 -20.38 1.96
C HIS A 92 11.84 -18.99 1.97
N GLY A 93 12.16 -18.16 0.98
CA GLY A 93 11.52 -16.85 0.80
C GLY A 93 10.01 -16.98 0.64
N LYS A 94 9.53 -17.94 -0.18
CA LYS A 94 8.10 -18.15 -0.36
C LYS A 94 7.40 -18.70 0.88
N LEU A 95 8.07 -19.53 1.69
CA LEU A 95 7.55 -19.97 2.99
C LEU A 95 7.33 -18.78 3.92
N ALA A 96 8.36 -17.93 4.08
CA ALA A 96 8.27 -16.75 4.92
C ALA A 96 7.21 -15.77 4.41
N TRP A 97 7.13 -15.59 3.09
CA TRP A 97 6.13 -14.75 2.43
C TRP A 97 4.71 -15.23 2.74
N ARG A 98 4.44 -16.55 2.70
CA ARG A 98 3.12 -17.10 3.03
C ARG A 98 2.75 -16.82 4.48
N ALA A 99 3.72 -16.95 5.39
CA ALA A 99 3.50 -16.70 6.81
C ALA A 99 3.15 -15.23 7.12
N LEU A 100 3.81 -14.29 6.46
CA LEU A 100 3.63 -12.85 6.70
C LEU A 100 2.44 -12.27 5.94
N LYS A 101 2.13 -12.76 4.74
CA LYS A 101 0.98 -12.29 3.94
C LYS A 101 -0.35 -12.41 4.71
N ALA A 102 -0.47 -13.39 5.60
CA ALA A 102 -1.67 -13.60 6.40
C ALA A 102 -1.99 -12.48 7.40
N VAL A 103 -1.01 -11.64 7.77
CA VAL A 103 -1.19 -10.54 8.74
C VAL A 103 -1.09 -9.16 8.13
N LEU A 104 -0.90 -9.06 6.82
CA LEU A 104 -0.83 -7.78 6.13
C LEU A 104 -2.18 -7.03 6.23
N PRO A 105 -2.13 -5.69 6.28
CA PRO A 105 -3.32 -4.86 6.07
C PRO A 105 -3.87 -5.06 4.66
N ASP A 106 -5.12 -4.67 4.46
CA ASP A 106 -5.68 -4.62 3.12
C ASP A 106 -5.02 -3.48 2.33
N HIS A 107 -4.84 -3.66 1.03
CA HIS A 107 -4.15 -2.67 0.19
C HIS A 107 -4.85 -1.30 0.19
N ALA A 108 -6.17 -1.27 0.40
CA ALA A 108 -6.91 -0.02 0.52
C ALA A 108 -6.56 0.76 1.81
N GLU A 109 -6.20 0.06 2.89
CA GLU A 109 -5.80 0.68 4.17
C GLU A 109 -4.32 1.09 4.16
N PHE A 110 -3.48 0.31 3.47
CA PHE A 110 -2.06 0.56 3.36
C PHE A 110 -1.58 0.37 1.92
N PRO A 111 -1.68 1.42 1.07
CA PRO A 111 -1.56 1.29 -0.38
C PRO A 111 -0.12 1.24 -0.91
N TYR A 112 0.79 0.64 -0.15
CA TYR A 112 2.19 0.53 -0.49
C TYR A 112 2.52 -0.84 -1.08
N THR A 113 3.42 -0.82 -2.06
CA THR A 113 4.19 -2.01 -2.39
C THR A 113 5.20 -2.24 -1.27
N ILE A 114 5.18 -3.42 -0.67
CA ILE A 114 6.08 -3.80 0.41
C ILE A 114 7.09 -4.79 -0.13
N ARG A 115 8.36 -4.39 -0.19
CA ARG A 115 9.48 -5.29 -0.47
C ARG A 115 10.25 -5.58 0.81
N LEU A 116 10.39 -6.86 1.10
CA LEU A 116 11.23 -7.40 2.16
C LEU A 116 12.45 -8.07 1.56
N VAL A 117 13.62 -7.82 2.13
CA VAL A 117 14.85 -8.55 1.84
C VAL A 117 15.38 -9.11 3.14
N SER A 118 15.62 -10.42 3.17
CA SER A 118 16.26 -11.12 4.27
C SER A 118 17.63 -11.61 3.83
N GLU A 119 18.67 -11.04 4.42
CA GLU A 119 20.06 -11.42 4.24
C GLU A 119 20.48 -12.29 5.42
N ILE A 120 20.73 -13.57 5.17
CA ILE A 120 21.18 -14.49 6.21
C ILE A 120 22.67 -14.29 6.43
N THR A 121 23.05 -13.83 7.61
CA THR A 121 24.45 -13.58 7.98
C THR A 121 25.09 -14.74 8.72
N GLU A 122 24.30 -15.55 9.41
CA GLU A 122 24.71 -16.79 10.09
C GLU A 122 23.61 -17.83 9.98
N SER A 123 23.95 -19.11 9.83
CA SER A 123 22.95 -20.18 9.74
C SER A 123 23.40 -21.51 10.32
N ASN A 124 22.90 -21.82 11.51
CA ASN A 124 22.95 -23.15 12.11
C ASN A 124 21.56 -23.67 12.55
N GLY A 125 20.47 -23.23 11.91
CA GLY A 125 19.14 -23.76 12.21
C GLY A 125 18.01 -22.86 11.73
N SER A 126 17.35 -23.29 10.65
CA SER A 126 16.18 -22.65 10.02
C SER A 126 16.20 -21.12 9.98
N SER A 127 17.13 -20.60 9.17
CA SER A 127 17.18 -19.22 8.71
C SER A 127 15.87 -18.75 8.03
N SER A 128 15.07 -19.68 7.49
CA SER A 128 13.73 -19.38 6.97
C SER A 128 12.77 -18.87 8.07
N MET A 129 12.85 -19.40 9.29
CA MET A 129 12.02 -18.94 10.41
C MET A 129 12.60 -17.69 11.07
N ALA A 130 13.92 -17.54 11.11
CA ALA A 130 14.56 -16.28 11.47
C ALA A 130 14.11 -15.14 10.54
N THR A 131 13.96 -15.43 9.24
CA THR A 131 13.42 -14.49 8.26
C THR A 131 11.99 -14.06 8.59
N VAL A 132 11.11 -14.98 8.97
CA VAL A 132 9.73 -14.62 9.39
C VAL A 132 9.76 -13.65 10.57
N CYS A 133 10.53 -13.98 11.61
CA CYS A 133 10.64 -13.15 12.81
C CYS A 133 11.23 -11.76 12.50
N GLY A 134 12.38 -11.72 11.80
CA GLY A 134 13.05 -10.49 11.43
C GLY A 134 12.20 -9.62 10.51
N CYS A 135 11.60 -10.18 9.46
CA CYS A 135 10.71 -9.44 8.58
C CYS A 135 9.44 -8.92 9.27
N SER A 136 8.88 -9.67 10.24
CA SER A 136 7.78 -9.15 11.06
C SER A 136 8.20 -7.86 11.79
N LEU A 137 9.38 -7.85 12.41
CA LEU A 137 9.93 -6.66 13.07
C LEU A 137 10.24 -5.54 12.07
N ALA A 138 10.84 -5.86 10.91
CA ALA A 138 11.21 -4.87 9.92
C ALA A 138 9.97 -4.19 9.29
N MET A 139 8.87 -4.92 9.09
CA MET A 139 7.58 -4.34 8.66
C MET A 139 7.01 -3.39 9.73
N MET A 140 7.00 -3.82 10.99
CA MET A 140 6.52 -3.01 12.11
C MET A 140 7.38 -1.74 12.28
N ASP A 141 8.69 -1.87 12.14
CA ASP A 141 9.65 -0.76 12.17
C ASP A 141 9.44 0.21 11.00
N ALA A 142 9.06 -0.29 9.83
CA ALA A 142 8.70 0.54 8.67
C ALA A 142 7.34 1.24 8.78
N GLY A 143 6.60 1.03 9.87
CA GLY A 143 5.26 1.58 10.08
C GLY A 143 4.17 0.86 9.28
N VAL A 144 4.43 -0.36 8.79
CA VAL A 144 3.37 -1.18 8.18
C VAL A 144 2.39 -1.61 9.28
N PRO A 145 1.09 -1.32 9.17
CA PRO A 145 0.09 -1.66 10.18
C PRO A 145 -0.29 -3.14 10.09
N VAL A 146 0.66 -4.03 10.44
CA VAL A 146 0.41 -5.47 10.50
C VAL A 146 -0.61 -5.75 11.60
N LYS A 147 -1.56 -6.66 11.34
CA LYS A 147 -2.63 -6.98 12.28
C LYS A 147 -2.07 -7.49 13.61
N ARG A 148 -1.03 -8.33 13.54
CA ARG A 148 -0.33 -8.96 14.66
C ARG A 148 1.10 -9.33 14.27
N PRO A 149 2.08 -9.31 15.19
CA PRO A 149 3.42 -9.81 14.94
C PRO A 149 3.40 -11.34 14.71
N VAL A 150 4.29 -11.81 13.83
CA VAL A 150 4.41 -13.23 13.46
C VAL A 150 5.79 -13.75 13.84
N SER A 151 5.83 -14.88 14.53
CA SER A 151 7.07 -15.60 14.83
C SER A 151 7.06 -16.98 14.18
N GLY A 152 8.25 -17.56 14.02
CA GLY A 152 8.44 -18.86 13.40
C GLY A 152 9.41 -19.73 14.19
N ILE A 153 9.13 -21.04 14.26
CA ILE A 153 9.99 -22.04 14.87
C ILE A 153 10.20 -23.23 13.94
N ALA A 154 11.40 -23.79 13.96
CA ALA A 154 11.70 -25.06 13.32
C ALA A 154 11.72 -26.17 14.36
N MET A 155 11.12 -27.28 14.01
CA MET A 155 10.86 -28.40 14.89
C MET A 155 11.37 -29.66 14.23
N GLY A 156 11.87 -30.60 15.03
CA GLY A 156 12.31 -31.91 14.56
C GLY A 156 11.61 -33.02 15.31
N LEU A 157 11.64 -34.21 14.74
CA LEU A 157 11.19 -35.44 15.36
C LEU A 157 12.25 -36.52 15.15
N ILE A 158 12.56 -37.24 16.21
CA ILE A 158 13.28 -38.52 16.15
C ILE A 158 12.28 -39.60 16.58
N LEU A 159 12.17 -40.67 15.80
CA LEU A 159 11.23 -41.77 15.97
C LEU A 159 11.96 -43.11 15.89
N GLU A 160 11.96 -43.88 16.98
CA GLU A 160 12.56 -45.20 17.04
C GLU A 160 11.54 -46.21 17.58
N GLY A 161 10.96 -47.01 16.69
CA GLY A 161 9.88 -47.93 17.06
C GLY A 161 8.64 -47.20 17.56
N GLU A 162 8.31 -47.35 18.84
CA GLU A 162 7.20 -46.65 19.51
C GLU A 162 7.63 -45.38 20.26
N ASP A 163 8.94 -45.20 20.47
CA ASP A 163 9.50 -44.08 21.21
C ASP A 163 9.76 -42.89 20.27
N PHE A 164 9.50 -41.68 20.76
CA PHE A 164 9.74 -40.46 19.98
C PHE A 164 10.18 -39.27 20.84
N ALA A 165 10.96 -38.38 20.22
CA ALA A 165 11.38 -37.11 20.79
C ALA A 165 11.07 -35.97 19.84
N VAL A 166 10.35 -34.96 20.33
CA VAL A 166 10.08 -33.71 19.59
C VAL A 166 11.11 -32.67 20.00
N LEU A 167 11.84 -32.14 19.03
CA LEU A 167 12.90 -31.15 19.22
C LEU A 167 12.38 -29.76 18.84
N SER A 168 12.57 -28.78 19.73
CA SER A 168 12.26 -27.37 19.49
C SER A 168 13.50 -26.60 19.05
N ASP A 169 13.35 -25.77 18.03
CA ASP A 169 14.42 -24.95 17.48
C ASP A 169 15.66 -25.80 17.13
N ILE A 170 15.46 -26.65 16.12
CA ILE A 170 16.47 -27.61 15.66
C ILE A 170 17.70 -26.93 15.04
N LEU A 171 18.84 -27.57 15.25
CA LEU A 171 20.11 -27.28 14.60
C LEU A 171 20.16 -27.88 13.18
N GLY A 172 21.16 -27.48 12.39
CA GLY A 172 21.38 -28.09 11.07
C GLY A 172 21.63 -29.59 11.13
N ASP A 173 22.41 -30.06 12.12
CA ASP A 173 22.68 -31.48 12.32
C ASP A 173 21.43 -32.27 12.72
N GLU A 174 20.59 -31.68 13.57
CA GLU A 174 19.34 -32.31 14.04
C GLU A 174 18.30 -32.39 12.92
N ASP A 175 18.27 -31.42 12.00
CA ASP A 175 17.49 -31.50 10.76
C ASP A 175 18.00 -32.64 9.88
N HIS A 176 19.31 -32.76 9.70
CA HIS A 176 19.90 -33.80 8.85
C HIS A 176 19.60 -35.21 9.38
N LEU A 177 19.74 -35.40 10.69
CA LEU A 177 19.60 -36.70 11.37
C LEU A 177 18.16 -37.03 11.77
N GLY A 178 17.26 -36.04 11.86
CA GLY A 178 15.88 -36.24 12.27
C GLY A 178 15.01 -36.93 11.21
N ASP A 179 13.98 -37.63 11.67
CA ASP A 179 13.03 -38.41 10.86
C ASP A 179 11.91 -37.56 10.25
N MET A 180 11.71 -36.36 10.79
CA MET A 180 10.82 -35.34 10.25
C MET A 180 11.31 -33.97 10.70
N ASP A 181 11.28 -33.00 9.79
CA ASP A 181 11.42 -31.58 10.11
C ASP A 181 10.15 -30.84 9.73
N PHE A 182 9.77 -29.87 10.55
CA PHE A 182 8.65 -29.00 10.22
C PHE A 182 8.83 -27.60 10.77
N LYS A 183 8.23 -26.66 10.06
CA LYS A 183 8.36 -25.23 10.30
C LYS A 183 6.97 -24.68 10.54
N VAL A 184 6.79 -24.05 11.70
CA VAL A 184 5.51 -23.49 12.12
C VAL A 184 5.68 -22.00 12.31
N ALA A 185 4.93 -21.21 11.55
CA ALA A 185 4.87 -19.77 11.69
C ALA A 185 3.45 -19.31 12.03
N GLY A 186 3.33 -18.26 12.82
CA GLY A 186 2.03 -17.77 13.27
C GLY A 186 2.10 -16.65 14.28
N THR A 187 0.91 -16.22 14.68
CA THR A 187 0.66 -15.21 15.71
C THR A 187 0.34 -15.89 17.04
N GLU A 188 -0.03 -15.10 18.05
CA GLU A 188 -0.56 -15.56 19.32
C GLU A 188 -1.93 -16.23 19.21
N VAL A 189 -2.70 -15.93 18.14
CA VAL A 189 -4.06 -16.48 17.95
C VAL A 189 -4.12 -17.66 16.98
N GLY A 190 -3.07 -17.94 16.22
CA GLY A 190 -3.10 -19.06 15.28
C GLY A 190 -1.86 -19.20 14.38
N VAL A 191 -1.88 -20.26 13.58
CA VAL A 191 -0.82 -20.59 12.61
C VAL A 191 -1.12 -19.89 11.28
N THR A 192 -0.12 -19.20 10.72
CA THR A 192 -0.20 -18.56 9.39
C THR A 192 0.46 -19.40 8.31
N SER A 193 1.46 -20.21 8.65
CA SER A 193 2.07 -21.15 7.72
C SER A 193 2.61 -22.38 8.44
N LEU A 194 2.48 -23.53 7.77
CA LEU A 194 3.01 -24.82 8.20
C LEU A 194 3.67 -25.49 6.99
N GLN A 195 4.93 -25.87 7.13
CA GLN A 195 5.64 -26.71 6.18
C GLN A 195 6.17 -27.93 6.92
N MET A 196 6.03 -29.11 6.33
CA MET A 196 6.47 -30.37 6.92
C MET A 196 7.20 -31.18 5.85
N ASP A 197 8.33 -31.75 6.21
CA ASP A 197 9.04 -32.76 5.43
C ASP A 197 9.17 -34.02 6.30
N ILE A 198 8.62 -35.12 5.82
CA ILE A 198 8.53 -36.38 6.56
C ILE A 198 9.39 -37.40 5.84
N LYS A 199 10.39 -37.96 6.54
CA LYS A 199 11.33 -38.92 5.97
C LYS A 199 10.95 -40.38 6.25
N VAL A 200 10.09 -40.63 7.25
CA VAL A 200 9.68 -41.97 7.69
C VAL A 200 8.16 -42.14 7.77
N ALA A 201 7.70 -43.38 7.68
CA ALA A 201 6.32 -43.74 8.04
C ALA A 201 6.16 -43.87 9.57
N GLY A 202 4.91 -43.88 10.05
CA GLY A 202 4.60 -44.13 11.47
C GLY A 202 4.28 -42.88 12.30
N ILE A 203 4.24 -41.70 11.69
CA ILE A 203 3.84 -40.46 12.36
C ILE A 203 2.33 -40.43 12.57
N THR A 204 1.90 -40.61 13.81
CA THR A 204 0.49 -40.63 14.19
C THR A 204 -0.06 -39.22 14.42
N LYS A 205 -1.40 -39.09 14.42
CA LYS A 205 -2.07 -37.84 14.76
C LYS A 205 -1.73 -37.35 16.17
N GLU A 206 -1.54 -38.26 17.12
CA GLU A 206 -1.16 -37.92 18.50
C GLU A 206 0.25 -37.33 18.57
N ILE A 207 1.21 -37.91 17.84
CA ILE A 207 2.58 -37.38 17.72
C ILE A 207 2.52 -35.96 17.14
N MET A 208 1.77 -35.78 16.05
CA MET A 208 1.58 -34.47 15.42
C MET A 208 0.97 -33.43 16.36
N LYS A 209 -0.04 -33.82 17.14
CA LYS A 209 -0.69 -32.93 18.11
C LYS A 209 0.31 -32.44 19.15
N LYS A 210 1.07 -33.35 19.76
CA LYS A 210 2.10 -33.01 20.74
C LYS A 210 3.20 -32.13 20.13
N ALA A 211 3.59 -32.43 18.89
CA ALA A 211 4.61 -31.68 18.18
C ALA A 211 4.17 -30.22 17.90
N LEU A 212 2.91 -30.03 17.49
CA LEU A 212 2.33 -28.71 17.25
C LEU A 212 2.07 -27.92 18.56
N GLU A 213 1.69 -28.60 19.65
CA GLU A 213 1.57 -27.97 20.97
C GLU A 213 2.92 -27.44 21.47
N GLN A 214 3.98 -28.23 21.34
CA GLN A 214 5.34 -27.80 21.68
C GLN A 214 5.83 -26.67 20.76
N ALA A 215 5.53 -26.75 19.46
CA ALA A 215 5.81 -25.67 18.51
C ALA A 215 5.08 -24.38 18.88
N ASN A 216 3.84 -24.47 19.38
CA ASN A 216 3.09 -23.32 19.86
C ASN A 216 3.80 -22.66 21.07
N GLY A 217 4.24 -23.45 22.04
CA GLY A 217 5.01 -22.94 23.19
C GLY A 217 6.30 -22.23 22.76
N GLY A 218 7.08 -22.86 21.88
CA GLY A 218 8.31 -22.26 21.35
C GLY A 218 8.05 -20.98 20.53
N ARG A 219 6.99 -20.95 19.71
CA ARG A 219 6.59 -19.76 18.95
C ARG A 219 6.21 -18.61 19.89
N MET A 220 5.43 -18.88 20.94
CA MET A 220 5.05 -17.86 21.92
C MET A 220 6.25 -17.30 22.68
N HIS A 221 7.22 -18.15 23.02
CA HIS A 221 8.47 -17.70 23.61
C HIS A 221 9.24 -16.77 22.66
N ILE A 222 9.41 -17.15 21.39
CA ILE A 222 10.08 -16.32 20.37
C ILE A 222 9.36 -14.99 20.19
N LEU A 223 8.02 -14.99 20.15
CA LEU A 223 7.22 -13.78 20.04
C LEU A 223 7.45 -12.84 21.23
N GLY A 224 7.56 -13.40 22.45
CA GLY A 224 7.91 -12.65 23.66
C GLY A 224 9.30 -12.02 23.61
N GLU A 225 10.29 -12.72 23.03
CA GLU A 225 11.64 -12.17 22.81
C GLU A 225 11.63 -11.05 21.76
N MET A 226 10.88 -11.21 20.67
CA MET A 226 10.70 -10.17 19.65
C MET A 226 10.04 -8.90 20.23
N ALA A 227 9.05 -9.08 21.11
CA ALA A 227 8.34 -7.98 21.76
C ALA A 227 9.25 -7.09 22.63
N LYS A 228 10.43 -7.58 23.05
CA LYS A 228 11.43 -6.75 23.75
C LYS A 228 12.07 -5.70 22.83
N ALA A 229 12.10 -5.96 21.52
CA ALA A 229 12.60 -5.03 20.51
C ALA A 229 11.52 -4.07 20.05
N LEU A 230 10.34 -4.61 19.69
CA LEU A 230 9.21 -3.83 19.21
C LEU A 230 7.90 -4.59 19.42
N THR A 231 6.96 -3.97 20.14
CA THR A 231 5.65 -4.59 20.47
C THR A 231 4.58 -4.36 19.43
N GLU A 232 4.58 -3.18 18.80
CA GLU A 232 3.58 -2.74 17.82
C GLU A 232 4.25 -1.99 16.67
N SER A 233 3.56 -1.88 15.54
CA SER A 233 4.05 -1.09 14.41
C SER A 233 4.24 0.38 14.80
N ARG A 234 5.28 1.01 14.25
CA ARG A 234 5.46 2.46 14.43
C ARG A 234 4.25 3.20 13.84
N GLY A 235 3.79 4.24 14.52
CA GLY A 235 2.63 5.03 14.09
C GLY A 235 2.89 5.94 12.89
N GLU A 236 4.16 6.21 12.58
CA GLU A 236 4.59 7.03 11.46
C GLU A 236 5.50 6.22 10.53
N LEU A 237 5.46 6.53 9.23
CA LEU A 237 6.38 5.99 8.25
C LEU A 237 7.75 6.65 8.37
N SER A 238 8.80 5.96 7.92
CA SER A 238 10.14 6.55 7.83
C SER A 238 10.13 7.83 7.00
N GLU A 239 10.91 8.84 7.40
CA GLU A 239 11.10 10.08 6.64
C GLU A 239 11.66 9.84 5.22
N ASN A 240 12.32 8.70 5.02
CA ASN A 240 12.86 8.32 3.71
C ASN A 240 11.85 7.55 2.85
N ALA A 241 10.72 7.13 3.43
CA ALA A 241 9.67 6.44 2.68
C ALA A 241 8.84 7.46 1.87
N PRO A 242 8.38 7.09 0.67
CA PRO A 242 7.42 7.92 -0.05
C PRO A 242 6.17 8.08 0.81
N GLN A 243 5.67 9.30 0.94
CA GLN A 243 4.33 9.55 1.46
C GLN A 243 3.34 9.40 0.32
N MET A 244 2.13 8.93 0.64
CA MET A 244 1.08 8.73 -0.35
C MET A 244 -0.27 9.19 0.16
N GLU A 245 -1.06 9.75 -0.75
CA GLU A 245 -2.46 10.12 -0.54
C GLU A 245 -3.30 9.48 -1.64
N ILE A 246 -4.42 8.89 -1.26
CA ILE A 246 -5.39 8.33 -2.20
C ILE A 246 -6.63 9.20 -2.19
N ILE A 247 -7.05 9.62 -3.39
CA ILE A 247 -8.34 10.26 -3.60
C ILE A 247 -9.15 9.48 -4.62
N LYS A 248 -10.47 9.50 -4.46
CA LYS A 248 -11.37 8.92 -5.45
C LYS A 248 -11.97 10.02 -6.31
N VAL A 249 -11.83 9.86 -7.62
CA VAL A 249 -12.34 10.78 -8.64
C VAL A 249 -13.49 10.08 -9.37
N PRO A 250 -14.57 10.80 -9.72
CA PRO A 250 -15.64 10.25 -10.56
C PRO A 250 -15.10 9.66 -11.88
N THR A 251 -15.61 8.51 -12.29
CA THR A 251 -15.07 7.76 -13.45
C THR A 251 -15.20 8.51 -14.77
N ASP A 252 -16.20 9.39 -14.90
CA ASP A 252 -16.39 10.30 -16.03
C ASP A 252 -15.30 11.39 -16.10
N LYS A 253 -14.69 11.73 -14.96
CA LYS A 253 -13.66 12.76 -14.81
C LYS A 253 -12.22 12.27 -14.99
N ILE A 254 -12.00 10.96 -15.03
CA ILE A 254 -10.67 10.37 -15.27
C ILE A 254 -10.03 10.94 -16.56
N ARG A 255 -10.83 11.10 -17.61
CA ARG A 255 -10.36 11.64 -18.90
C ARG A 255 -9.87 13.08 -18.81
N ASP A 256 -10.50 13.89 -17.96
CA ASP A 256 -10.14 15.29 -17.75
C ASP A 256 -8.79 15.39 -17.03
N VAL A 257 -8.56 14.53 -16.03
CA VAL A 257 -7.31 14.48 -15.25
C VAL A 257 -6.14 13.95 -16.08
N ILE A 258 -6.35 12.90 -16.90
CA ILE A 258 -5.32 12.38 -17.79
C ILE A 258 -5.03 13.39 -18.93
N GLY A 259 -6.09 13.97 -19.50
CA GLY A 259 -6.03 14.83 -20.67
C GLY A 259 -5.66 14.09 -21.96
N SER A 260 -5.73 14.78 -23.10
CA SER A 260 -5.43 14.19 -24.41
C SER A 260 -3.99 13.65 -24.46
N GLY A 261 -3.83 12.32 -24.57
CA GLY A 261 -2.51 11.67 -24.63
C GLY A 261 -1.68 11.78 -23.35
N GLY A 262 -2.31 12.01 -22.20
CA GLY A 262 -1.61 12.15 -20.91
C GLY A 262 -0.94 13.51 -20.69
N LYS A 263 -1.31 14.54 -21.47
CA LYS A 263 -0.68 15.87 -21.34
C LYS A 263 -0.94 16.54 -20.00
N VAL A 264 -2.15 16.41 -19.46
CA VAL A 264 -2.54 17.09 -18.21
C VAL A 264 -1.87 16.42 -17.02
N ILE A 265 -1.95 15.09 -16.93
CA ILE A 265 -1.28 14.34 -15.86
C ILE A 265 0.24 14.55 -15.85
N ARG A 266 0.89 14.61 -17.03
CA ARG A 266 2.32 14.96 -17.11
C ARG A 266 2.60 16.37 -16.61
N GLY A 267 1.75 17.35 -16.95
CA GLY A 267 1.87 18.71 -16.41
C GLY A 267 1.73 18.75 -14.89
N ILE A 268 0.79 17.99 -14.32
CA ILE A 268 0.64 17.87 -12.86
C ILE A 268 1.92 17.28 -12.25
N VAL A 269 2.45 16.19 -12.81
CA VAL A 269 3.69 15.55 -12.32
C VAL A 269 4.89 16.50 -12.42
N ASP A 270 5.07 17.18 -13.55
CA ASP A 270 6.18 18.11 -13.80
C ASP A 270 6.12 19.34 -12.88
N GLU A 271 4.93 19.89 -12.64
CA GLU A 271 4.77 21.06 -11.77
C GLU A 271 4.81 20.71 -10.29
N SER A 272 4.21 19.60 -9.88
CA SER A 272 4.14 19.19 -8.48
C SER A 272 5.39 18.49 -7.98
N GLY A 273 6.15 17.82 -8.87
CA GLY A 273 7.21 16.89 -8.48
C GLY A 273 6.71 15.58 -7.88
N ALA A 274 5.40 15.39 -7.73
CA ALA A 274 4.79 14.16 -7.24
C ALA A 274 4.52 13.19 -8.39
N LYS A 275 4.55 11.90 -8.10
CA LYS A 275 4.06 10.86 -9.00
C LYS A 275 2.55 10.70 -8.83
N VAL A 276 1.83 10.61 -9.94
CA VAL A 276 0.38 10.42 -9.96
C VAL A 276 0.05 9.19 -10.80
N ASN A 277 -0.61 8.22 -10.18
CA ASN A 277 -1.12 7.02 -10.83
C ASN A 277 -2.65 7.00 -10.73
N ILE A 278 -3.32 6.67 -11.82
CA ILE A 278 -4.78 6.68 -11.93
C ILE A 278 -5.24 5.33 -12.44
N ASP A 279 -6.11 4.68 -11.67
CA ASP A 279 -6.77 3.44 -12.03
C ASP A 279 -8.10 3.68 -12.76
N ASP A 280 -8.55 2.68 -13.52
CA ASP A 280 -9.78 2.73 -14.32
C ASP A 280 -11.05 2.87 -13.47
N ASP A 281 -10.97 2.58 -12.17
CA ASP A 281 -12.07 2.70 -11.21
C ASP A 281 -12.20 4.11 -10.59
N GLY A 282 -11.31 5.03 -10.97
CA GLY A 282 -11.27 6.41 -10.48
C GLY A 282 -10.39 6.59 -9.24
N THR A 283 -9.68 5.56 -8.80
CA THR A 283 -8.70 5.69 -7.72
C THR A 283 -7.46 6.44 -8.24
N VAL A 284 -7.12 7.55 -7.59
CA VAL A 284 -5.94 8.35 -7.91
C VAL A 284 -4.97 8.28 -6.72
N GLN A 285 -3.79 7.72 -6.96
CA GLN A 285 -2.71 7.62 -6.00
C GLN A 285 -1.67 8.70 -6.29
N ILE A 286 -1.40 9.55 -5.31
CA ILE A 286 -0.39 10.61 -5.39
C ILE A 286 0.72 10.27 -4.41
N SER A 287 1.96 10.23 -4.88
CA SER A 287 3.12 9.88 -4.06
C SER A 287 4.29 10.84 -4.25
N ALA A 288 4.94 11.22 -3.16
CA ALA A 288 6.17 12.03 -3.16
C ALA A 288 6.97 11.82 -1.87
N LEU A 289 8.21 12.32 -1.80
CA LEU A 289 8.99 12.28 -0.57
C LEU A 289 8.53 13.33 0.45
N ASP A 290 7.96 14.44 -0.03
CA ASP A 290 7.51 15.56 0.77
C ASP A 290 6.00 15.81 0.62
N LYS A 291 5.38 16.22 1.73
CA LYS A 291 3.94 16.50 1.78
C LYS A 291 3.53 17.72 0.94
N GLU A 292 4.46 18.64 0.67
CA GLU A 292 4.19 19.84 -0.12
C GLU A 292 3.89 19.49 -1.58
N SER A 293 4.70 18.63 -2.18
CA SER A 293 4.51 18.10 -3.53
C SER A 293 3.17 17.36 -3.67
N ILE A 294 2.81 16.54 -2.67
CA ILE A 294 1.51 15.84 -2.64
C ILE A 294 0.36 16.84 -2.61
N ASN A 295 0.40 17.81 -1.70
CA ASN A 295 -0.66 18.81 -1.58
C ASN A 295 -0.82 19.64 -2.86
N LYS A 296 0.29 19.96 -3.55
CA LYS A 296 0.27 20.67 -4.82
C LYS A 296 -0.42 19.85 -5.91
N ALA A 297 -0.04 18.58 -6.09
CA ALA A 297 -0.72 17.68 -7.03
C ALA A 297 -2.21 17.51 -6.70
N LEU A 298 -2.53 17.32 -5.42
CA LEU A 298 -3.89 17.13 -4.94
C LEU A 298 -4.76 18.37 -5.18
N LYS A 299 -4.20 19.58 -5.02
CA LYS A 299 -4.89 20.82 -5.37
C LYS A 299 -5.19 20.91 -6.86
N MET A 300 -4.21 20.62 -7.72
CA MET A 300 -4.38 20.65 -9.18
C MET A 300 -5.44 19.64 -9.65
N ILE A 301 -5.42 18.41 -9.10
CA ILE A 301 -6.42 17.38 -9.43
C ILE A 301 -7.80 17.81 -8.95
N ARG A 302 -7.92 18.35 -7.72
CA ARG A 302 -9.20 18.87 -7.22
C ARG A 302 -9.74 20.02 -8.05
N GLU A 303 -8.90 20.93 -8.55
CA GLU A 303 -9.34 22.02 -9.44
C GLU A 303 -9.89 21.50 -10.77
N ILE A 304 -9.32 20.42 -11.31
CA ILE A 304 -9.80 19.79 -12.56
C ILE A 304 -11.11 19.03 -12.34
N VAL A 305 -11.22 18.33 -11.20
CA VAL A 305 -12.37 17.48 -10.86
C VAL A 305 -13.51 18.29 -10.25
N ALA A 306 -13.23 19.48 -9.71
CA ALA A 306 -14.23 20.31 -9.09
C ALA A 306 -15.42 20.52 -10.04
N GLU A 307 -16.61 20.42 -9.48
CA GLU A 307 -17.82 20.72 -10.21
C GLU A 307 -18.29 22.10 -9.82
N PRO A 308 -18.78 22.90 -10.79
CA PRO A 308 -19.34 24.18 -10.45
C PRO A 308 -20.64 23.97 -9.66
N GLU A 309 -20.75 24.58 -8.48
CA GLU A 309 -21.88 24.45 -7.59
C GLU A 309 -23.05 25.32 -8.06
N ILE A 310 -24.27 24.76 -8.05
CA ILE A 310 -25.47 25.49 -8.44
C ILE A 310 -25.69 26.62 -7.43
N GLY A 311 -25.74 27.85 -7.93
CA GLY A 311 -25.91 29.04 -7.12
C GLY A 311 -24.64 29.84 -6.89
N GLU A 312 -23.46 29.31 -7.22
CA GLU A 312 -22.22 30.07 -7.10
C GLU A 312 -22.00 31.03 -8.27
N ILE A 313 -21.29 32.12 -7.97
CA ILE A 313 -20.93 33.18 -8.91
C ILE A 313 -19.48 32.95 -9.36
N TYR A 314 -19.29 32.80 -10.66
CA TYR A 314 -17.98 32.59 -11.27
C TYR A 314 -17.61 33.77 -12.18
N GLN A 315 -16.31 34.07 -12.27
CA GLN A 315 -15.80 34.99 -13.28
C GLN A 315 -15.43 34.19 -14.52
N GLY A 316 -16.09 34.48 -15.64
CA GLY A 316 -15.87 33.77 -16.90
C GLY A 316 -15.47 34.69 -18.05
N THR A 317 -14.92 34.10 -19.11
CA THR A 317 -14.58 34.82 -20.35
C THR A 317 -15.51 34.41 -21.47
N VAL A 318 -16.02 35.36 -22.24
CA VAL A 318 -16.90 35.09 -23.39
C VAL A 318 -16.09 34.44 -24.51
N VAL A 319 -16.42 33.20 -24.87
CA VAL A 319 -15.73 32.42 -25.91
C VAL A 319 -16.38 32.58 -27.28
N GLY A 320 -17.69 32.83 -27.32
CA GLY A 320 -18.41 33.00 -28.58
C GLY A 320 -19.84 33.49 -28.41
N LEU A 321 -20.33 34.21 -29.42
CA LEU A 321 -21.68 34.76 -29.44
C LEU A 321 -22.55 34.08 -30.51
N LYS A 322 -23.79 33.79 -30.16
CA LYS A 322 -24.85 33.38 -31.09
C LYS A 322 -26.09 34.24 -30.89
N ASP A 323 -27.02 34.19 -31.84
CA ASP A 323 -28.22 35.04 -31.81
C ASP A 323 -29.11 34.81 -30.57
N PHE A 324 -29.03 33.62 -29.96
CA PHE A 324 -29.82 33.24 -28.79
C PHE A 324 -29.07 33.32 -27.44
N GLY A 325 -27.78 33.66 -27.43
CA GLY A 325 -27.02 33.77 -26.19
C GLY A 325 -25.50 33.85 -26.35
N ALA A 326 -24.81 34.01 -25.22
CA ALA A 326 -23.36 34.06 -25.13
C ALA A 326 -22.80 32.78 -24.48
N PHE A 327 -21.75 32.21 -25.06
CA PHE A 327 -20.99 31.12 -24.48
C PHE A 327 -19.87 31.69 -23.64
N VAL A 328 -19.84 31.31 -22.36
CA VAL A 328 -18.89 31.81 -21.37
C VAL A 328 -18.13 30.63 -20.82
N ASN A 329 -16.81 30.66 -20.89
CA ASN A 329 -15.96 29.74 -20.16
C ASN A 329 -15.80 30.29 -18.75
N PHE A 330 -16.42 29.62 -17.79
CA PHE A 330 -16.53 30.08 -16.40
C PHE A 330 -15.92 29.07 -15.41
N PHE A 331 -15.70 27.83 -15.84
CA PHE A 331 -15.18 26.77 -14.98
C PHE A 331 -14.40 25.71 -15.77
N GLY A 332 -13.07 25.84 -15.80
CA GLY A 332 -12.17 24.88 -16.45
C GLY A 332 -12.50 24.64 -17.94
N PRO A 333 -12.70 23.40 -18.39
CA PRO A 333 -13.05 23.08 -19.78
C PRO A 333 -14.55 23.17 -20.10
N LYS A 334 -15.43 23.47 -19.13
CA LYS A 334 -16.89 23.51 -19.34
C LYS A 334 -17.35 24.92 -19.73
N ASP A 335 -17.93 25.06 -20.91
CA ASP A 335 -18.60 26.30 -21.34
C ASP A 335 -20.07 26.31 -20.88
N GLY A 336 -20.52 27.46 -20.38
CA GLY A 336 -21.92 27.69 -20.02
C GLY A 336 -22.60 28.65 -20.99
N LEU A 337 -23.91 28.50 -21.14
CA LEU A 337 -24.73 29.36 -21.99
C LEU A 337 -25.46 30.39 -21.13
N VAL A 338 -25.22 31.66 -21.39
CA VAL A 338 -26.07 32.76 -20.94
C VAL A 338 -27.09 33.02 -22.04
N HIS A 339 -28.36 32.67 -21.79
CA HIS A 339 -29.44 32.95 -22.74
C HIS A 339 -29.74 34.45 -22.78
N VAL A 340 -30.18 34.99 -23.93
CA VAL A 340 -30.55 36.42 -24.09
C VAL A 340 -31.47 36.95 -22.98
N SER A 341 -32.41 36.12 -22.52
CA SER A 341 -33.34 36.46 -21.44
C SER A 341 -32.72 36.51 -20.04
N GLN A 342 -31.44 36.15 -19.90
CA GLN A 342 -30.65 36.11 -18.67
C GLN A 342 -29.40 36.99 -18.73
N MET A 343 -29.26 37.85 -19.77
CA MET A 343 -28.12 38.76 -19.95
C MET A 343 -28.30 40.11 -19.25
N ALA A 344 -29.47 40.74 -19.35
CA ALA A 344 -29.75 42.04 -18.73
C ALA A 344 -31.25 42.20 -18.38
N ASN A 345 -31.58 42.98 -17.34
CA ASN A 345 -32.97 43.19 -16.90
C ASN A 345 -33.85 43.84 -17.99
N GLU A 346 -33.25 44.47 -18.98
CA GLU A 346 -33.91 45.06 -20.14
C GLU A 346 -34.02 44.08 -21.31
N ARG A 347 -34.88 44.37 -22.29
CA ARG A 347 -35.08 43.51 -23.47
C ARG A 347 -33.87 43.63 -24.41
N VAL A 348 -32.98 42.65 -24.36
CA VAL A 348 -31.82 42.53 -25.24
C VAL A 348 -32.26 41.96 -26.59
N ASN A 349 -32.04 42.71 -27.67
CA ASN A 349 -32.35 42.25 -29.04
C ASN A 349 -31.24 41.35 -29.59
N HIS A 350 -29.96 41.62 -29.28
CA HIS A 350 -28.83 40.78 -29.67
C HIS A 350 -27.77 40.70 -28.56
N PRO A 351 -27.18 39.52 -28.26
CA PRO A 351 -26.10 39.40 -27.27
C PRO A 351 -24.88 40.31 -27.47
N LYS A 352 -24.62 40.73 -28.71
CA LYS A 352 -23.53 41.64 -29.09
C LYS A 352 -23.69 43.04 -28.51
N ASP A 353 -24.91 43.40 -28.12
CA ASP A 353 -25.21 44.72 -27.55
C ASP A 353 -24.78 44.81 -26.08
N VAL A 354 -24.56 43.67 -25.42
CA VAL A 354 -24.28 43.59 -23.98
C VAL A 354 -22.85 43.12 -23.69
N VAL A 355 -22.31 42.18 -24.47
CA VAL A 355 -20.97 41.64 -24.27
C VAL A 355 -20.25 41.41 -25.59
N LYS A 356 -18.92 41.47 -25.57
CA LYS A 356 -18.06 41.13 -26.72
C LYS A 356 -17.34 39.81 -26.47
N GLU A 357 -16.94 39.15 -27.55
CA GLU A 357 -16.06 37.99 -27.46
C GLU A 357 -14.73 38.41 -26.82
N GLY A 358 -14.29 37.66 -25.81
CA GLY A 358 -13.11 37.96 -25.00
C GLY A 358 -13.36 38.77 -23.73
N ASP A 359 -14.59 39.27 -23.49
CA ASP A 359 -14.89 40.02 -22.26
C ASP A 359 -14.91 39.12 -21.02
N LYS A 360 -14.39 39.63 -19.91
CA LYS A 360 -14.50 38.99 -18.59
C LYS A 360 -15.76 39.47 -17.87
N ILE A 361 -16.67 38.56 -17.56
CA ILE A 361 -17.97 38.84 -16.96
C ILE A 361 -18.23 37.93 -15.75
N TRP A 362 -19.06 38.39 -14.82
CA TRP A 362 -19.49 37.59 -13.67
C TRP A 362 -20.81 36.90 -13.99
N VAL A 363 -20.89 35.60 -13.73
CA VAL A 363 -22.03 34.75 -14.08
C VAL A 363 -22.39 33.82 -12.93
N LYS A 364 -23.68 33.72 -12.60
CA LYS A 364 -24.20 32.77 -11.62
C LYS A 364 -24.64 31.48 -12.30
N LEU A 365 -24.25 30.34 -11.76
CA LEU A 365 -24.73 29.04 -12.22
C LEU A 365 -26.16 28.81 -11.75
N LEU A 366 -27.12 28.73 -12.68
CA LEU A 366 -28.53 28.44 -12.35
C LEU A 366 -28.86 26.95 -12.33
N GLY A 367 -28.10 26.13 -13.04
CA GLY A 367 -28.31 24.68 -13.12
C GLY A 367 -28.00 24.13 -14.52
N PHE A 368 -28.55 22.96 -14.81
CA PHE A 368 -28.36 22.25 -16.08
C PHE A 368 -29.69 22.18 -16.85
N ASP A 369 -29.63 22.34 -18.17
CA ASP A 369 -30.77 22.13 -19.08
C ASP A 369 -31.05 20.63 -19.31
N ASP A 370 -32.20 20.28 -19.90
CA ASP A 370 -32.63 18.89 -20.16
C ASP A 370 -31.64 18.08 -21.02
N ARG A 371 -30.69 18.77 -21.67
CA ARG A 371 -29.62 18.22 -22.51
C ARG A 371 -28.25 18.20 -21.82
N GLY A 372 -28.19 18.45 -20.51
CA GLY A 372 -26.96 18.50 -19.71
C GLY A 372 -26.10 19.74 -19.94
N LYS A 373 -26.62 20.77 -20.61
CA LYS A 373 -25.88 22.03 -20.87
C LYS A 373 -26.01 22.99 -19.68
N VAL A 374 -24.90 23.61 -19.32
CA VAL A 374 -24.85 24.55 -18.20
C VAL A 374 -25.59 25.86 -18.52
N ARG A 375 -26.52 26.25 -17.64
CA ARG A 375 -27.27 27.51 -17.71
C ARG A 375 -26.69 28.54 -16.76
N LEU A 376 -26.30 29.68 -17.32
CA LEU A 376 -25.71 30.80 -16.60
C LEU A 376 -26.64 32.02 -16.64
N SER A 377 -26.56 32.87 -15.62
CA SER A 377 -27.25 34.17 -15.60
C SER A 377 -26.32 35.31 -15.20
N MET A 378 -26.47 36.44 -15.90
CA MET A 378 -25.80 37.71 -15.61
C MET A 378 -26.73 38.68 -14.86
N LYS A 379 -28.04 38.45 -14.83
CA LYS A 379 -29.03 39.37 -14.23
C LYS A 379 -28.96 39.45 -12.72
N VAL A 380 -28.68 38.30 -12.11
CA VAL A 380 -28.67 38.10 -10.67
C VAL A 380 -27.32 38.44 -10.05
N VAL A 381 -26.36 38.95 -10.85
CA VAL A 381 -25.00 39.24 -10.41
C VAL A 381 -24.62 40.66 -10.81
N ASP A 382 -24.12 41.40 -9.83
CA ASP A 382 -23.52 42.71 -10.06
C ASP A 382 -22.17 42.53 -10.79
N GLN A 383 -22.08 43.08 -11.99
CA GLN A 383 -20.90 42.97 -12.85
C GLN A 383 -19.70 43.78 -12.34
N GLU A 384 -19.92 44.77 -11.45
CA GLU A 384 -18.85 45.58 -10.87
C GLU A 384 -18.31 44.99 -9.56
N THR A 385 -19.18 44.35 -8.76
CA THR A 385 -18.81 43.88 -7.41
C THR A 385 -18.75 42.36 -7.25
N GLY A 386 -19.25 41.59 -8.23
CA GLY A 386 -19.29 40.11 -8.19
C GLY A 386 -20.24 39.54 -7.12
N LYS A 387 -21.12 40.38 -6.56
CA LYS A 387 -22.08 39.98 -5.52
C LYS A 387 -23.45 39.71 -6.12
N GLU A 388 -24.22 38.85 -5.46
CA GLU A 388 -25.58 38.56 -5.86
C GLU A 388 -26.46 39.81 -5.65
N ILE A 389 -27.18 40.20 -6.70
CA ILE A 389 -28.22 41.24 -6.60
C ILE A 389 -29.45 40.53 -6.05
N ALA A 390 -29.76 40.72 -4.77
CA ALA A 390 -31.01 40.27 -4.19
C ALA A 390 -32.18 40.97 -4.91
N GLN A 391 -32.87 40.24 -5.79
CA GLN A 391 -34.18 40.65 -6.28
C GLN A 391 -35.23 40.09 -5.32
N ASP A 392 -35.96 40.99 -4.66
CA ASP A 392 -37.17 40.68 -3.91
C ASP A 392 -38.15 39.91 -4.82
N ASP A 393 -38.52 38.71 -4.37
CA ASP A 393 -39.64 37.93 -4.90
C ASP A 393 -40.91 38.77 -4.83
N LYS A 394 -41.37 39.29 -5.97
CA LYS A 394 -42.71 39.88 -6.13
C LYS A 394 -43.38 39.39 -7.40
N GLY A 395 -44.21 38.35 -7.21
CA GLY A 395 -45.48 38.12 -7.92
C GLY A 395 -45.39 37.35 -9.25
N GLY A 396 -46.20 36.32 -9.50
CA GLY A 396 -47.36 35.86 -8.76
C GLY A 396 -47.87 34.50 -9.23
N GLU A 397 -48.66 33.90 -8.34
CA GLU A 397 -49.66 32.89 -8.65
C GLU A 397 -50.62 33.46 -9.71
N GLU A 398 -50.81 32.73 -10.80
CA GLU A 398 -52.08 32.71 -11.53
C GLU A 398 -52.44 31.24 -11.78
N GLU A 399 -53.71 30.93 -11.49
CA GLU A 399 -54.39 29.63 -11.53
C GLU A 399 -54.37 28.91 -12.88
#